data_AF-A0A1D6Q6Y2-F1
#
_entry.id   AF-A0A1D6Q6Y2-F1
#
_cell.length_a   1.000
_cell.length_b   1.000
_cell.length_c   1.000
_cell.angle_alpha   90.00
_cell.angle_beta   90.00
_cell.angle_gamma   90.00
#
_symmetry.space_group_name_H-M   'P 1'
#
loop_
_entity.id
_entity.type
_entity.pdbx_description
1 polymer ?
#
loop_
_entity_poly.entity_id
_entity_poly.type
_entity_poly.pdbx_seq_one_letter_code
_entity_poly.pdbx_strand_id
1 'polypeptide(L)'
;MEACITPLPEISKASDVAGGAVKRWPQRLTAVPPRVSRGTVRGVTARSFAQDTELWRRRVRHYKSVASQLEQKGRYRNVLDMNALAGDPLWVMNMVPTVANATTLGAIYERGLIGSYQDWCEGMSTYPRTYDLIHADSVFTLYKDRCEMDRILLEMDRILRPRGTVIVREDVDMLVKVKSLADGMRWESQIVDHEDGPLVREKILLVVKTYWTAQDQDQ
;
A
#
# COMPACT_ATOMS: atom_id res chain seq x y z
N MET A 1 0.43 22.84 -21.40
CA MET A 1 0.95 22.20 -20.17
C MET A 1 1.51 23.31 -19.31
N GLU A 2 0.86 23.61 -18.19
CA GLU A 2 1.44 24.49 -17.17
C GLU A 2 2.52 23.73 -16.41
N ALA A 3 3.56 24.44 -15.98
CA ALA A 3 4.62 23.83 -15.19
C ALA A 3 4.08 23.46 -13.80
N CYS A 4 3.97 22.15 -13.51
CA CYS A 4 3.64 21.64 -12.17
C CYS A 4 4.86 21.73 -11.24
N ILE A 5 5.37 22.93 -10.99
CA ILE A 5 6.39 23.17 -9.97
C ILE A 5 5.67 23.48 -8.66
N THR A 6 5.77 22.58 -7.68
CA THR A 6 5.26 22.88 -6.33
C THR A 6 6.21 23.92 -5.70
N PRO A 7 5.74 25.14 -5.39
CA PRO A 7 6.61 26.16 -4.81
C PRO A 7 7.11 25.70 -3.44
N LEU A 8 8.38 26.00 -3.15
CA LEU A 8 8.93 25.77 -1.82
C LEU A 8 8.21 26.66 -0.81
N PRO A 9 7.86 26.17 0.39
CA PRO A 9 7.25 27.00 1.42
C PRO A 9 8.14 28.17 1.80
N GLU A 10 7.56 29.35 1.97
CA GLU A 10 8.29 30.56 2.36
C GLU A 10 8.99 30.37 3.73
N ILE A 11 10.17 31.00 3.85
CA ILE A 11 10.96 31.05 5.09
C ILE A 11 11.07 32.49 5.56
N SER A 12 10.96 32.70 6.87
CA SER A 12 11.08 34.04 7.46
C SER A 12 12.52 34.43 7.73
N LYS A 13 13.40 33.46 8.03
CA LYS A 13 14.84 33.67 8.27
C LYS A 13 15.67 32.73 7.41
N ALA A 14 16.88 33.16 7.04
CA ALA A 14 17.83 32.33 6.29
C ALA A 14 18.25 31.04 7.04
N SER A 15 18.07 30.99 8.36
CA SER A 15 18.30 29.82 9.20
C SER A 15 17.16 28.80 9.18
N ASP A 16 15.99 29.17 8.66
CA ASP A 16 14.80 28.32 8.69
C ASP A 16 14.83 27.30 7.55
N VAL A 17 14.32 26.11 7.82
CA VAL A 17 14.14 25.07 6.79
C VAL A 17 12.78 25.26 6.14
N ALA A 18 12.76 25.49 4.82
CA ALA A 18 11.53 25.56 4.03
C ALA A 18 10.69 24.28 4.23
N GLY A 19 9.44 24.45 4.65
CA GLY A 19 8.54 23.33 5.01
C GLY A 19 8.71 22.77 6.43
N GLY A 20 9.76 23.15 7.15
CA GLY A 20 10.05 22.75 8.53
C GLY A 20 11.10 21.65 8.64
N ALA A 21 11.82 21.64 9.77
CA ALA A 21 12.90 20.68 9.99
C ALA A 21 12.35 19.27 10.24
N VAL A 22 12.81 18.29 9.45
CA VAL A 22 12.53 16.87 9.66
C VAL A 22 13.51 16.26 10.66
N LYS A 23 13.07 15.23 11.40
CA LYS A 23 13.97 14.45 12.28
C LYS A 23 14.97 13.65 11.42
N ARG A 24 16.07 13.20 12.04
CA ARG A 24 17.00 12.29 11.38
C ARG A 24 16.40 10.88 11.30
N TRP A 25 16.91 10.07 10.38
CA TRP A 25 16.62 8.65 10.32
C TRP A 25 17.29 7.92 11.50
N PRO A 26 16.65 6.92 12.14
CA PRO A 26 15.34 6.33 11.83
C PRO A 26 14.13 7.02 12.47
N GLN A 27 14.33 8.02 13.33
CA GLN A 27 13.25 8.63 14.12
C GLN A 27 12.18 9.32 13.26
N ARG A 28 12.54 9.82 12.08
CA ARG A 28 11.58 10.45 11.16
C ARG A 28 10.50 9.52 10.61
N LEU A 29 10.69 8.19 10.65
CA LEU A 29 9.70 7.24 10.14
C LEU A 29 8.34 7.36 10.85
N THR A 30 8.39 7.60 12.16
CA THR A 30 7.21 7.66 13.06
C THR A 30 6.97 9.05 13.63
N ALA A 31 7.87 10.01 13.40
CA ALA A 31 7.66 11.39 13.81
C ALA A 31 6.57 12.04 12.92
N VAL A 32 5.72 12.87 13.53
CA VAL A 32 4.70 13.62 12.78
C VAL A 32 5.41 14.54 11.77
N PRO A 33 5.11 14.42 10.48
CA PRO A 33 5.72 15.28 9.46
C PRO A 33 5.40 16.76 9.69
N PRO A 34 6.35 17.69 9.44
CA PRO A 34 6.10 19.12 9.55
C PRO A 34 4.85 19.59 8.80
N ARG A 35 4.59 19.05 7.60
CA ARG A 35 3.40 19.42 6.81
C ARG A 35 2.08 19.01 7.47
N VAL A 36 2.06 17.87 8.15
CA VAL A 36 0.90 17.39 8.91
C VAL A 36 0.70 18.27 10.14
N SER A 37 1.78 18.61 10.84
CA SER A 37 1.73 19.52 11.99
C SER A 37 1.23 20.93 11.62
N ARG A 38 1.55 21.40 10.40
CA ARG A 38 1.08 22.69 9.85
C ARG A 38 -0.33 22.64 9.26
N GLY A 39 -0.96 21.46 9.20
CA GLY A 39 -2.31 21.29 8.65
C GLY A 39 -2.39 21.44 7.12
N THR A 40 -1.27 21.30 6.39
CA THR A 40 -1.28 21.45 4.92
C THR A 40 -1.73 20.19 4.20
N VAL A 41 -1.79 19.04 4.88
CA VAL A 41 -2.38 17.81 4.35
C VAL A 41 -3.85 17.75 4.73
N ARG A 42 -4.73 17.94 3.76
CA ARG A 42 -6.18 17.88 3.98
C ARG A 42 -6.58 16.50 4.52
N GLY A 43 -7.34 16.49 5.61
CA GLY A 43 -7.85 15.26 6.22
C GLY A 43 -6.87 14.52 7.13
N VAL A 44 -5.61 14.96 7.25
CA VAL A 44 -4.61 14.32 8.13
C VAL A 44 -4.16 15.30 9.21
N THR A 45 -4.38 14.93 10.46
CA THR A 45 -3.94 15.67 11.64
C THR A 45 -2.78 14.97 12.33
N ALA A 46 -2.05 15.67 13.20
CA ALA A 46 -1.00 15.04 14.02
C ALA A 46 -1.54 13.87 14.86
N ARG A 47 -2.78 14.01 15.36
CA ARG A 47 -3.47 12.96 16.15
C ARG A 47 -3.83 11.75 15.28
N SER A 48 -4.48 11.97 14.13
CA SER A 48 -4.85 10.87 13.24
C SER A 48 -3.61 10.15 12.71
N PHE A 49 -2.54 10.88 12.38
CA PHE A 49 -1.26 10.27 11.97
C PHE A 49 -0.66 9.37 13.05
N ALA A 50 -0.69 9.79 14.31
CA ALA A 50 -0.20 8.99 15.42
C ALA A 50 -1.06 7.72 15.64
N GLN A 51 -2.38 7.85 15.51
CA GLN A 51 -3.32 6.73 15.58
C GLN A 51 -3.09 5.74 14.43
N ASP A 52 -2.92 6.23 13.20
CA ASP A 52 -2.64 5.41 12.02
C ASP A 52 -1.30 4.67 12.16
N THR A 53 -0.28 5.33 12.72
CA THR A 53 1.02 4.70 12.98
C THR A 53 0.90 3.50 13.93
N GLU A 54 0.09 3.64 14.99
CA GLU A 54 -0.12 2.55 15.94
C GLU A 54 -1.02 1.45 15.38
N LEU A 55 -2.06 1.84 14.64
CA LEU A 55 -2.93 0.92 13.91
C LEU A 55 -2.09 0.07 12.94
N TRP A 56 -1.19 0.68 12.17
CA TRP A 56 -0.32 -0.02 11.25
C TRP A 56 0.57 -1.06 11.95
N ARG A 57 1.20 -0.69 13.09
CA ARG A 57 2.00 -1.65 13.88
C ARG A 57 1.17 -2.84 14.37
N ARG A 58 -0.09 -2.62 14.74
CA ARG A 58 -1.00 -3.69 15.13
C ARG A 58 -1.36 -4.59 13.95
N ARG A 59 -1.69 -4.00 12.79
CA ARG A 59 -2.01 -4.72 11.55
C ARG A 59 -0.84 -5.56 11.06
N VAL A 60 0.38 -5.01 11.01
CA VAL A 60 1.58 -5.76 10.61
C VAL A 60 1.85 -6.94 11.55
N ARG A 61 1.65 -6.78 12.86
CA ARG A 61 1.75 -7.89 13.82
C ARG A 61 0.72 -8.99 13.53
N HIS A 62 -0.51 -8.60 13.25
CA HIS A 62 -1.56 -9.56 12.89
C HIS A 62 -1.27 -10.28 11.57
N TYR A 63 -0.84 -9.56 10.53
CA TYR A 63 -0.43 -10.18 9.27
C TYR A 63 0.65 -11.25 9.47
N LYS A 64 1.66 -10.97 10.30
CA LYS A 64 2.72 -11.93 10.63
C LYS A 64 2.18 -13.16 11.38
N SER A 65 1.16 -13.02 12.22
CA SER A 65 0.58 -14.16 12.94
C SER A 65 -0.27 -15.07 12.05
N VAL A 66 -1.00 -14.50 11.08
CA VAL A 66 -1.86 -15.28 10.16
C VAL A 66 -1.13 -15.78 8.91
N ALA A 67 0.02 -15.19 8.58
CA ALA A 67 0.86 -15.56 7.44
C ALA A 67 2.32 -15.70 7.88
N SER A 68 2.67 -16.87 8.44
CA SER A 68 4.00 -17.15 8.98
C SER A 68 5.12 -16.99 7.94
N GLN A 69 4.81 -17.11 6.64
CA GLN A 69 5.77 -16.82 5.57
C GLN A 69 6.31 -15.38 5.58
N LEU A 70 5.56 -14.40 6.13
CA LEU A 70 6.00 -13.00 6.24
C LEU A 70 7.19 -12.83 7.19
N GLU A 71 7.43 -13.77 8.11
CA GLU A 71 8.56 -13.73 9.04
C GLU A 71 9.84 -14.36 8.46
N GLN A 72 9.73 -15.05 7.32
CA GLN A 72 10.88 -15.69 6.68
C GLN A 72 11.85 -14.64 6.14
N LYS A 73 13.02 -14.52 6.78
CA LYS A 73 14.06 -13.59 6.35
C LYS A 73 14.46 -13.84 4.90
N GLY A 74 14.49 -12.77 4.10
CA GLY A 74 14.91 -12.81 2.69
C GLY A 74 13.84 -13.29 1.71
N ARG A 75 12.65 -13.69 2.19
CA ARG A 75 11.51 -14.13 1.34
C ARG A 75 10.90 -13.00 0.52
N TYR A 76 10.80 -11.81 1.12
CA TYR A 76 10.26 -10.60 0.52
C TYR A 76 11.35 -9.53 0.54
N ARG A 77 11.63 -8.96 -0.63
CA ARG A 77 12.61 -7.87 -0.78
C ARG A 77 11.95 -6.62 -1.33
N ASN A 78 11.09 -6.80 -2.32
CA ASN A 78 10.37 -5.72 -2.99
C ASN A 78 8.91 -5.74 -2.55
N VAL A 79 8.51 -4.79 -1.71
CA VAL A 79 7.14 -4.66 -1.22
C VAL A 79 6.48 -3.45 -1.88
N LEU A 80 5.22 -3.59 -2.28
CA LEU A 80 4.39 -2.50 -2.78
C LEU A 80 3.21 -2.33 -1.83
N ASP A 81 2.96 -1.11 -1.37
CA ASP A 81 1.74 -0.75 -0.66
C ASP A 81 0.88 0.14 -1.56
N MET A 82 -0.30 -0.35 -1.95
CA MET A 82 -1.14 0.25 -2.97
C MET A 82 -1.94 1.48 -2.48
N ASN A 83 -2.08 1.63 -1.16
CA ASN A 83 -2.79 2.74 -0.52
C ASN A 83 -2.09 3.13 0.78
N ALA A 84 -0.90 3.72 0.64
CA ALA A 84 -0.02 3.95 1.77
C ALA A 84 -0.42 5.18 2.60
N LEU A 85 -0.72 4.95 3.88
CA LEU A 85 -0.83 5.99 4.91
C LEU A 85 0.28 5.89 5.97
N ALA A 86 0.74 4.68 6.30
CA ALA A 86 1.81 4.45 7.27
C ALA A 86 2.70 3.24 6.90
N GLY A 87 3.97 3.47 6.56
CA GLY A 87 4.94 2.41 6.23
C GLY A 87 5.76 1.87 7.42
N ASP A 88 6.25 0.62 7.29
CA ASP A 88 7.29 -0.04 8.10
C ASP A 88 8.68 0.21 7.45
N PRO A 89 9.85 0.00 8.11
CA PRO A 89 11.16 0.34 7.55
C PRO A 89 11.66 -0.63 6.46
N LEU A 90 10.83 -1.54 5.97
CA LEU A 90 11.15 -2.38 4.81
C LEU A 90 11.23 -1.52 3.54
N TRP A 91 11.91 -2.02 2.49
CA TRP A 91 11.92 -1.39 1.17
C TRP A 91 10.53 -1.50 0.53
N VAL A 92 9.64 -0.61 0.96
CA VAL A 92 8.25 -0.49 0.50
C VAL A 92 8.16 0.66 -0.49
N MET A 93 7.71 0.36 -1.70
CA MET A 93 7.21 1.37 -2.61
C MET A 93 5.79 1.76 -2.18
N ASN A 94 5.61 3.01 -1.76
CA ASN A 94 4.34 3.51 -1.25
C ASN A 94 3.57 4.22 -2.37
N MET A 95 2.38 3.74 -2.68
CA MET A 95 1.55 4.32 -3.73
C MET A 95 0.45 5.16 -3.11
N VAL A 96 0.27 6.36 -3.65
CA VAL A 96 -0.85 7.25 -3.30
C VAL A 96 -1.86 7.20 -4.45
N PRO A 97 -3.06 6.64 -4.23
CA PRO A 97 -4.11 6.60 -5.25
C PRO A 97 -4.47 8.02 -5.73
N THR A 98 -4.52 8.24 -7.04
CA THR A 98 -4.91 9.54 -7.62
C THR A 98 -6.37 9.91 -7.33
N VAL A 99 -7.19 8.91 -7.07
CA VAL A 99 -8.61 9.06 -6.71
C VAL A 99 -8.82 9.46 -5.25
N ALA A 100 -7.80 9.35 -4.40
CA ALA A 100 -7.89 9.75 -3.01
C ALA A 100 -7.89 11.29 -2.89
N ASN A 101 -8.77 11.82 -2.05
CA ASN A 101 -8.93 13.27 -1.86
C ASN A 101 -7.78 13.94 -1.07
N ALA A 102 -6.79 13.16 -0.60
CA ALA A 102 -5.69 13.64 0.22
C ALA A 102 -4.35 13.41 -0.47
N THR A 103 -3.56 14.48 -0.61
CA THR A 103 -2.20 14.44 -1.19
C THR A 103 -1.17 14.10 -0.11
N THR A 104 -1.07 12.82 0.22
CA THR A 104 -0.21 12.31 1.32
C THR A 104 1.25 12.09 0.91
N LEU A 105 1.59 12.17 -0.39
CA LEU A 105 2.94 11.86 -0.89
C LEU A 105 4.06 12.69 -0.24
N GLY A 106 3.81 13.98 0.00
CA GLY A 106 4.79 14.82 0.70
C GLY A 106 5.06 14.35 2.13
N ALA A 107 4.05 13.79 2.81
CA ALA A 107 4.19 13.27 4.17
C ALA A 107 4.99 11.96 4.17
N ILE A 108 4.87 11.14 3.12
CA ILE A 108 5.68 9.94 2.90
C ILE A 108 7.15 10.32 2.74
N TYR A 109 7.47 11.34 1.93
CA TYR A 109 8.84 11.80 1.75
C TYR A 109 9.46 12.42 3.00
N GLU A 110 8.70 13.22 3.78
CA GLU A 110 9.17 13.79 5.04
C GLU A 110 9.52 12.71 6.09
N ARG A 111 8.92 11.51 5.98
CA ARG A 111 9.25 10.33 6.79
C ARG A 111 10.48 9.56 6.31
N GLY A 112 11.01 9.92 5.14
CA GLY A 112 12.14 9.24 4.52
C GLY A 112 11.80 7.97 3.76
N LEU A 113 10.53 7.80 3.39
CA LEU A 113 10.06 6.70 2.55
C LEU A 113 10.02 7.14 1.08
N ILE A 114 9.98 6.16 0.17
CA ILE A 114 9.79 6.39 -1.27
C ILE A 114 8.35 6.07 -1.67
N GLY A 115 7.88 6.76 -2.69
CA GLY A 115 6.53 6.57 -3.19
C GLY A 115 6.22 7.42 -4.42
N SER A 116 5.08 7.15 -5.03
CA SER A 116 4.57 7.89 -6.19
C SER A 116 3.04 7.85 -6.24
N TYR A 117 2.44 8.68 -7.08
CA TYR A 117 1.02 8.56 -7.39
C TYR A 117 0.78 7.41 -8.38
N GLN A 118 -0.38 6.75 -8.27
CA GLN A 118 -0.85 5.77 -9.25
C GLN A 118 -2.36 5.77 -9.35
N ASP A 119 -2.86 5.67 -10.58
CA ASP A 119 -4.24 5.33 -10.86
C ASP A 119 -4.32 3.81 -11.10
N TRP A 120 -5.02 3.06 -10.25
CA TRP A 120 -5.12 1.61 -10.38
C TRP A 120 -6.06 1.14 -11.50
N CYS A 121 -6.76 2.07 -12.16
CA CYS A 121 -7.45 1.80 -13.43
C CYS A 121 -6.50 1.76 -14.63
N GLU A 122 -5.28 2.27 -14.45
CA GLU A 122 -4.22 2.32 -15.45
C GLU A 122 -3.05 1.40 -15.04
N GLY A 123 -2.27 0.97 -16.03
CA GLY A 123 -1.06 0.19 -15.79
C GLY A 123 0.00 1.00 -15.05
N MET A 124 0.67 0.39 -14.08
CA MET A 124 1.81 0.99 -13.39
C MET A 124 3.03 1.00 -14.31
N SER A 125 3.76 2.11 -14.33
CA SER A 125 5.01 2.26 -15.09
C SER A 125 6.17 1.49 -14.42
N THR A 126 6.04 0.17 -14.32
CA THR A 126 7.02 -0.75 -13.75
C THR A 126 7.11 -2.02 -14.59
N TYR A 127 8.25 -2.69 -14.51
CA TYR A 127 8.45 -3.96 -15.20
C TYR A 127 7.53 -5.05 -14.62
N PRO A 128 7.03 -5.98 -15.45
CA PRO A 128 6.33 -7.15 -14.95
C PRO A 128 7.20 -7.93 -13.96
N ARG A 129 6.58 -8.55 -12.94
CA ARG A 129 7.26 -9.36 -11.93
C ARG A 129 8.34 -8.58 -11.15
N THR A 130 8.03 -7.35 -10.74
CA THR A 130 8.91 -6.52 -9.90
C THR A 130 8.81 -6.87 -8.41
N TYR A 131 7.59 -7.05 -7.90
CA TYR A 131 7.31 -7.13 -6.47
C TYR A 131 7.12 -8.56 -5.96
N ASP A 132 7.54 -8.81 -4.72
CA ASP A 132 7.37 -10.08 -4.01
C ASP A 132 6.09 -10.08 -3.15
N LEU A 133 5.71 -8.90 -2.64
CA LEU A 133 4.55 -8.68 -1.78
C LEU A 133 3.80 -7.43 -2.24
N ILE A 134 2.49 -7.54 -2.41
CA ILE A 134 1.60 -6.40 -2.63
C ILE A 134 0.62 -6.32 -1.45
N HIS A 135 0.54 -5.17 -0.83
CA HIS A 135 -0.46 -4.86 0.18
C HIS A 135 -1.49 -3.88 -0.41
N ALA A 136 -2.77 -4.20 -0.25
CA ALA A 136 -3.89 -3.42 -0.76
C ALA A 136 -4.90 -3.19 0.37
N ASP A 137 -4.94 -1.98 0.92
CA ASP A 137 -5.92 -1.58 1.93
C ASP A 137 -7.01 -0.71 1.30
N SER A 138 -8.25 -1.21 1.33
CA SER A 138 -9.44 -0.49 0.86
C SER A 138 -9.37 -0.03 -0.61
N VAL A 139 -8.49 -0.63 -1.43
CA VAL A 139 -8.25 -0.25 -2.83
C VAL A 139 -9.47 -0.54 -3.71
N PHE A 140 -10.10 -1.70 -3.56
CA PHE A 140 -11.25 -2.07 -4.38
C PHE A 140 -12.47 -1.22 -4.01
N THR A 141 -12.67 -0.92 -2.73
CA THR A 141 -13.72 0.02 -2.31
C THR A 141 -13.44 1.43 -2.84
N LEU A 142 -12.18 1.86 -2.84
CA LEU A 142 -11.77 3.18 -3.32
C LEU A 142 -12.00 3.36 -4.83
N TYR A 143 -11.89 2.29 -5.62
CA TYR A 143 -12.02 2.31 -7.08
C TYR A 143 -13.33 1.72 -7.62
N LYS A 144 -14.25 1.28 -6.75
CA LYS A 144 -15.49 0.56 -7.13
C LYS A 144 -16.34 1.25 -8.19
N ASP A 145 -16.37 2.59 -8.20
CA ASP A 145 -17.17 3.41 -9.12
C ASP A 145 -16.32 4.04 -10.25
N ARG A 146 -15.05 3.64 -10.35
CA ARG A 146 -14.06 4.21 -11.28
C ARG A 146 -13.61 3.22 -12.34
N CYS A 147 -13.39 1.97 -11.96
CA CYS A 147 -13.10 0.88 -12.90
C CYS A 147 -13.43 -0.48 -12.30
N GLU A 148 -13.52 -1.45 -13.20
CA GLU A 148 -13.76 -2.85 -12.86
C GLU A 148 -12.61 -3.45 -12.04
N MET A 149 -12.95 -4.30 -11.08
CA MET A 149 -11.98 -4.94 -10.16
C MET A 149 -10.98 -5.85 -10.89
N ASP A 150 -11.39 -6.41 -12.03
CA ASP A 150 -10.55 -7.28 -12.86
C ASP A 150 -9.33 -6.53 -13.40
N ARG A 151 -9.46 -5.26 -13.79
CA ARG A 151 -8.33 -4.43 -14.25
C ARG A 151 -7.27 -4.24 -13.17
N ILE A 152 -7.71 -3.97 -11.94
CA ILE A 152 -6.82 -3.82 -10.78
C ILE A 152 -6.10 -5.15 -10.52
N LEU A 153 -6.84 -6.27 -10.53
CA LEU A 153 -6.28 -7.60 -10.30
C LEU A 153 -5.30 -8.04 -11.39
N LEU A 154 -5.58 -7.74 -12.66
CA LEU A 154 -4.68 -8.00 -13.77
C LEU A 154 -3.38 -7.20 -13.65
N GLU A 155 -3.46 -5.95 -13.21
CA GLU A 155 -2.27 -5.14 -12.96
C GLU A 155 -1.45 -5.68 -11.79
N MET A 156 -2.11 -6.09 -10.70
CA MET A 156 -1.47 -6.79 -9.59
C MET A 156 -0.78 -8.08 -10.08
N ASP A 157 -1.43 -8.87 -10.94
CA ASP A 157 -0.83 -10.07 -11.52
C ASP A 157 0.40 -9.78 -12.37
N ARG A 158 0.32 -8.76 -13.22
CA ARG A 158 1.43 -8.37 -14.10
C ARG A 158 2.69 -8.03 -13.30
N ILE A 159 2.57 -7.25 -12.23
CA ILE A 159 3.71 -6.72 -11.46
C ILE A 159 4.20 -7.67 -10.36
N LEU A 160 3.39 -8.64 -9.95
CA LEU A 160 3.73 -9.62 -8.92
C LEU A 160 4.57 -10.77 -9.49
N ARG A 161 5.66 -11.12 -8.80
CA ARG A 161 6.48 -12.29 -9.12
C ARG A 161 5.70 -13.59 -8.93
N PRO A 162 6.03 -14.67 -9.66
CA PRO A 162 5.50 -15.99 -9.34
C PRO A 162 5.81 -16.38 -7.90
N ARG A 163 4.85 -17.03 -7.23
CA ARG A 163 4.90 -17.29 -5.78
C ARG A 163 4.94 -16.02 -4.93
N GLY A 164 4.67 -14.85 -5.51
CA GLY A 164 4.48 -13.61 -4.76
C GLY A 164 3.20 -13.66 -3.92
N THR A 165 3.14 -12.82 -2.90
CA THR A 165 2.00 -12.75 -1.97
C THR A 165 1.24 -11.44 -2.16
N VAL A 166 -0.07 -11.50 -2.04
CA VAL A 166 -0.93 -10.33 -1.96
C VAL A 166 -1.69 -10.38 -0.64
N ILE A 167 -1.76 -9.25 0.05
CA ILE A 167 -2.60 -9.05 1.22
C ILE A 167 -3.64 -8.00 0.84
N VAL A 168 -4.90 -8.39 0.73
CA VAL A 168 -6.02 -7.48 0.47
C VAL A 168 -6.84 -7.32 1.73
N ARG A 169 -7.10 -6.09 2.14
CA ARG A 169 -7.94 -5.76 3.30
C ARG A 169 -9.12 -4.93 2.85
N GLU A 170 -10.32 -5.46 3.04
CA GLU A 170 -11.57 -4.91 2.50
C GLU A 170 -12.76 -5.43 3.33
N ASP A 171 -13.96 -4.88 3.11
CA ASP A 171 -15.21 -5.47 3.60
C ASP A 171 -15.40 -6.87 3.00
N VAL A 172 -15.95 -7.80 3.80
CA VAL A 172 -16.16 -9.20 3.42
C VAL A 172 -16.91 -9.36 2.10
N ASP A 173 -17.89 -8.52 1.79
CA ASP A 173 -18.68 -8.63 0.56
C ASP A 173 -17.83 -8.32 -0.69
N MET A 174 -16.85 -7.43 -0.56
CA MET A 174 -15.86 -7.16 -1.62
C MET A 174 -14.85 -8.29 -1.71
N LEU A 175 -14.38 -8.83 -0.58
CA LEU A 175 -13.39 -9.89 -0.57
C LEU A 175 -13.88 -11.20 -1.20
N VAL A 176 -15.15 -11.54 -1.05
CA VAL A 176 -15.73 -12.71 -1.73
C VAL A 176 -15.65 -12.57 -3.25
N LYS A 177 -15.90 -11.36 -3.78
CA LYS A 177 -15.78 -11.08 -5.23
C LYS A 177 -14.33 -11.11 -5.69
N VAL A 178 -13.44 -10.46 -4.94
CA VAL A 178 -11.99 -10.45 -5.23
C VAL A 178 -11.43 -11.88 -5.21
N LYS A 179 -11.83 -12.69 -4.22
CA LYS A 179 -11.47 -14.10 -4.12
C LYS A 179 -11.93 -14.90 -5.35
N SER A 180 -13.18 -14.74 -5.77
CA SER A 180 -13.69 -15.43 -6.97
C SER A 180 -12.87 -15.13 -8.22
N LEU A 181 -12.45 -13.88 -8.40
CA LEU A 181 -11.59 -13.49 -9.53
C LEU A 181 -10.16 -14.03 -9.36
N ALA A 182 -9.59 -13.94 -8.17
CA ALA A 182 -8.26 -14.49 -7.85
C ALA A 182 -8.19 -16.01 -8.09
N ASP A 183 -9.20 -16.75 -7.66
CA ASP A 183 -9.29 -18.19 -7.89
C ASP A 183 -9.40 -18.50 -9.40
N GLY A 184 -10.15 -17.68 -10.16
CA GLY A 184 -10.20 -17.76 -11.63
C GLY A 184 -8.87 -17.50 -12.33
N MET A 185 -8.02 -16.65 -11.74
CA MET A 185 -6.62 -16.42 -12.17
C MET A 185 -5.65 -17.51 -11.68
N ARG A 186 -6.16 -18.57 -11.05
CA ARG A 186 -5.39 -19.67 -10.44
C ARG A 186 -4.49 -19.21 -9.30
N TRP A 187 -4.87 -18.15 -8.59
CA TRP A 187 -4.18 -17.79 -7.36
C TRP A 187 -4.72 -18.64 -6.19
N GLU A 188 -3.84 -19.00 -5.27
CA GLU A 188 -4.25 -19.66 -4.03
C GLU A 188 -4.66 -18.61 -3.01
N SER A 189 -5.94 -18.58 -2.62
CA SER A 189 -6.46 -17.50 -1.78
C SER A 189 -7.23 -18.01 -0.56
N GLN A 190 -7.03 -17.35 0.58
CA GLN A 190 -7.70 -17.64 1.85
C GLN A 190 -8.15 -16.35 2.54
N ILE A 191 -9.39 -16.34 3.05
CA ILE A 191 -9.91 -15.23 3.86
C ILE A 191 -9.58 -15.54 5.32
N VAL A 192 -9.05 -14.55 6.04
CA VAL A 192 -8.72 -14.61 7.45
C VAL A 192 -9.37 -13.46 8.21
N ASP A 193 -9.53 -13.65 9.51
CA ASP A 193 -10.20 -12.70 10.39
C ASP A 193 -9.40 -11.42 10.63
N HIS A 194 -10.13 -10.36 10.98
CA HIS A 194 -9.59 -9.09 11.42
C HIS A 194 -8.80 -9.21 12.73
N GLU A 195 -7.88 -8.29 13.01
CA GLU A 195 -7.12 -8.29 14.28
C GLU A 195 -7.98 -8.11 15.53
N ASP A 196 -9.16 -7.49 15.37
CA ASP A 196 -10.15 -7.24 16.44
C ASP A 196 -11.21 -8.37 16.53
N GLY A 197 -11.06 -9.44 15.73
CA GLY A 197 -11.83 -10.68 15.88
C GLY A 197 -12.77 -11.03 14.71
N PRO A 198 -13.45 -12.19 14.80
CA PRO A 198 -14.23 -12.76 13.69
C PRO A 198 -15.55 -12.05 13.39
N LEU A 199 -16.04 -11.20 14.29
CA LEU A 199 -17.31 -10.47 14.09
C LEU A 199 -17.13 -9.16 13.29
N VAL A 200 -15.89 -8.72 13.07
CA VAL A 200 -15.61 -7.53 12.26
C VAL A 200 -15.83 -7.86 10.78
N ARG A 201 -16.56 -6.98 10.09
CA ARG A 201 -16.87 -7.14 8.66
C ARG A 201 -15.68 -6.94 7.74
N GLU A 202 -14.77 -6.03 8.09
CA GLU A 202 -13.48 -5.92 7.41
C GLU A 202 -12.70 -7.21 7.65
N LYS A 203 -12.25 -7.86 6.58
CA LYS A 203 -11.46 -9.10 6.63
C LYS A 203 -10.17 -8.90 5.85
N ILE A 204 -9.35 -9.95 5.84
CA ILE A 204 -8.09 -9.96 5.10
C ILE A 204 -8.13 -11.16 4.16
N LEU A 205 -7.87 -10.94 2.88
CA LEU A 205 -7.64 -11.99 1.91
C LEU A 205 -6.14 -12.12 1.68
N LEU A 206 -5.59 -13.26 2.07
CA LEU A 206 -4.22 -13.64 1.78
C LEU A 206 -4.21 -14.44 0.49
N VAL A 207 -3.39 -14.01 -0.47
CA VAL A 207 -3.31 -14.64 -1.77
C VAL A 207 -1.86 -14.96 -2.12
N VAL A 208 -1.63 -16.10 -2.74
CA VAL A 208 -0.34 -16.51 -3.28
C VAL A 208 -0.51 -16.78 -4.76
N LYS A 209 0.24 -16.04 -5.58
CA LYS A 209 0.26 -16.26 -7.02
C LYS A 209 0.95 -17.58 -7.33
N THR A 210 0.25 -18.50 -7.96
CA THR A 210 0.84 -19.78 -8.39
C THR A 210 1.84 -19.55 -9.52
N TYR A 211 2.85 -20.41 -9.61
CA TYR A 211 3.66 -20.51 -10.82
C TYR A 211 3.04 -21.61 -11.69
N TRP A 212 2.46 -21.22 -12.81
CA TRP A 212 1.95 -22.15 -13.80
C TRP A 212 2.57 -21.82 -15.15
N THR A 213 3.03 -22.86 -15.84
CA THR A 213 3.43 -22.80 -17.25
C THR A 213 2.38 -23.56 -18.06
N ALA A 214 2.26 -23.25 -19.35
CA ALA A 214 1.58 -24.18 -20.24
C ALA A 214 2.28 -25.54 -20.09
N GLN A 215 1.50 -26.61 -19.94
CA GLN A 215 2.07 -27.95 -20.08
C GLN A 215 2.56 -28.08 -21.52
N ASP A 216 3.77 -28.62 -21.72
CA ASP A 216 4.20 -29.00 -23.05
C ASP A 216 3.15 -29.95 -23.61
N GLN A 217 2.61 -29.63 -24.79
CA GLN A 217 1.79 -30.55 -25.56
C GLN A 217 2.70 -31.63 -26.14
N ASP A 218 3.23 -32.50 -25.28
CA ASP A 218 3.86 -33.75 -25.71
C ASP A 218 2.75 -34.80 -25.87
N GLN A 219 2.12 -34.76 -27.05
CA GLN A 219 1.57 -35.93 -27.75
C GLN A 219 1.24 -35.58 -29.21
#